data_AF-A0A350QZ03-F1
#
_entry.id   AF-A0A350QZ03-F1
#
_cell.length_a   1.000
_cell.length_b   1.000
_cell.length_c   1.000
_cell.angle_alpha   90.00
_cell.angle_beta   90.00
_cell.angle_gamma   90.00
#
_symmetry.space_group_name_H-M   'P 1'
#
loop_
_entity.id
_entity.type
_entity.pdbx_description
1 polymer ?
#
loop_
_entity_poly.entity_id
_entity_poly.type
_entity_poly.pdbx_seq_one_letter_code
_entity_poly.pdbx_strand_id
1 'polypeptide(L)'
;MPALSLSCSAELAPSTSAKASFDWSSVEAQAGQAGHVLKSIRSWHGEEAKDGGKKLRVVYFHPKDREPIKDHRKRWDGIMSDMQDFYRAEMKRLGYGKVDLGLEQENGMLKLHEVRGAGKDDGSYAYGSGGKIKGEVFKALKARGINPQEETILIVCGLSRTEGRKVTIYSPYYGMGGNHNWGLCFTADMEWLSIEGLRPDPSKTILQVKEHRGYEPFTLARFNTTYVGGAIHELGHGMSLPHNHATTAEAKLGTALMGAGNYTYRKEWRGEGKGSFLTHSSALRLLVHPLFSGTTKQCKDAPKAKYGTLALSHDEGRIHLRGTISSSIPAVAMIAYNDRENKGQRGYMVNKDYDATTWTSVLSPKNEFRIAIGDLRDGNHQIRLLSVHANGATVTKRLHYSIKGGKPDFTRAQKEIAGILAG
;
A
#
# COMPACT_ATOMS: atom_id res chain seq x y z
N MET A 1 -83.76 -14.11 -24.43
CA MET A 1 -82.62 -13.18 -24.44
C MET A 1 -81.57 -13.69 -23.46
N PRO A 2 -80.31 -13.84 -23.88
CA PRO A 2 -79.25 -14.51 -23.13
C PRO A 2 -78.34 -13.50 -22.38
N ALA A 3 -77.72 -13.91 -21.27
CA ALA A 3 -76.46 -13.34 -20.77
C ALA A 3 -75.90 -14.29 -19.69
N LEU A 4 -74.92 -15.13 -20.04
CA LEU A 4 -73.47 -14.85 -20.05
C LEU A 4 -72.83 -15.15 -18.68
N SER A 5 -72.31 -16.37 -18.58
CA SER A 5 -71.31 -16.79 -17.61
C SER A 5 -70.00 -16.04 -17.88
N LEU A 6 -69.47 -15.33 -16.88
CA LEU A 6 -68.12 -14.79 -16.89
C LEU A 6 -67.24 -15.66 -16.00
N SER A 7 -66.53 -16.59 -16.62
CA SER A 7 -65.35 -17.24 -16.04
C SER A 7 -64.22 -16.20 -15.96
N CYS A 8 -63.84 -15.81 -14.75
CA CYS A 8 -62.64 -15.01 -14.54
C CYS A 8 -61.45 -15.95 -14.44
N SER A 9 -60.73 -16.13 -15.55
CA SER A 9 -59.42 -16.77 -15.56
C SER A 9 -58.42 -15.81 -14.92
N ALA A 10 -57.91 -16.15 -13.74
CA ALA A 10 -56.78 -15.47 -13.14
C ALA A 10 -55.50 -15.87 -13.88
N GLU A 11 -55.04 -15.04 -14.81
CA GLU A 11 -53.69 -15.14 -15.36
C GLU A 11 -52.67 -14.81 -14.25
N LEU A 12 -52.00 -15.85 -13.77
CA LEU A 12 -50.77 -15.73 -12.99
C LEU A 12 -49.70 -15.09 -13.88
N ALA A 13 -49.44 -13.80 -13.65
CA ALA A 13 -48.27 -13.13 -14.21
C ALA A 13 -47.00 -13.87 -13.74
N PRO A 14 -46.11 -14.30 -14.66
CA PRO A 14 -44.86 -14.91 -14.25
C PRO A 14 -43.96 -13.85 -13.62
N SER A 15 -43.69 -13.98 -12.32
CA SER A 15 -42.70 -13.17 -11.60
C SER A 15 -41.28 -13.57 -12.03
N THR A 16 -40.86 -13.11 -13.20
CA THR A 16 -39.46 -13.16 -13.60
C THR A 16 -38.75 -11.95 -12.98
N SER A 17 -38.33 -12.06 -11.72
CA SER A 17 -37.30 -11.16 -11.22
C SER A 17 -35.98 -11.51 -11.91
N ALA A 18 -35.81 -11.04 -13.14
CA ALA A 18 -34.52 -10.99 -13.79
C ALA A 18 -33.62 -10.18 -12.86
N LYS A 19 -32.70 -10.85 -12.14
CA LYS A 19 -31.68 -10.16 -11.34
C LYS A 19 -31.00 -9.17 -12.27
N ALA A 20 -31.22 -7.87 -12.03
CA ALA A 20 -30.74 -6.80 -12.88
C ALA A 20 -29.26 -7.03 -13.25
N SER A 21 -28.95 -6.95 -14.54
CA SER A 21 -27.58 -7.02 -15.03
C SER A 21 -26.74 -5.94 -14.36
N PHE A 22 -25.53 -6.29 -13.91
CA PHE A 22 -24.62 -5.32 -13.30
C PHE A 22 -24.17 -4.30 -14.35
N ASP A 23 -24.48 -3.03 -14.12
CA ASP A 23 -24.10 -1.93 -14.99
C ASP A 23 -22.64 -1.54 -14.75
N TRP A 24 -21.77 -1.95 -15.67
CA TRP A 24 -20.33 -1.67 -15.60
C TRP A 24 -20.00 -0.20 -15.80
N SER A 25 -20.86 0.58 -16.46
CA SER A 25 -20.62 2.02 -16.67
C SER A 25 -20.63 2.79 -15.35
N SER A 26 -21.44 2.34 -14.37
CA SER A 26 -21.50 2.90 -13.02
C SER A 26 -20.18 2.80 -12.22
N VAL A 27 -19.25 1.95 -12.66
CA VAL A 27 -17.95 1.69 -12.01
C VAL A 27 -16.75 1.96 -12.94
N GLU A 28 -16.95 2.66 -14.06
CA GLU A 28 -15.85 3.14 -14.89
C GLU A 28 -15.03 4.21 -14.17
N ALA A 29 -15.71 5.13 -13.47
CA ALA A 29 -15.06 6.16 -12.67
C ALA A 29 -14.62 5.63 -11.31
N GLN A 30 -13.48 6.13 -10.82
CA GLN A 30 -12.90 5.75 -9.53
C GLN A 30 -13.87 5.91 -8.34
N ALA A 31 -14.68 6.98 -8.33
CA ALA A 31 -15.67 7.20 -7.27
C ALA A 31 -16.77 6.12 -7.24
N GLY A 32 -17.23 5.68 -8.42
CA GLY A 32 -18.19 4.58 -8.55
C GLY A 32 -17.60 3.26 -8.05
N GLN A 33 -16.33 2.98 -8.40
CA GLN A 33 -15.62 1.83 -7.84
C GLN A 33 -15.52 1.89 -6.31
N ALA A 34 -15.15 3.05 -5.75
CA ALA A 34 -15.02 3.21 -4.31
C ALA A 34 -16.35 2.93 -3.57
N GLY A 35 -17.47 3.45 -4.07
CA GLY A 35 -18.79 3.18 -3.51
C GLY A 35 -19.15 1.69 -3.51
N HIS A 36 -18.86 0.99 -4.61
CA HIS A 36 -19.12 -0.44 -4.71
C HIS A 36 -18.22 -1.27 -3.79
N VAL A 37 -16.93 -0.97 -3.71
CA VAL A 37 -15.99 -1.65 -2.81
C VAL A 37 -16.40 -1.46 -1.35
N LEU A 38 -16.78 -0.24 -0.95
CA LEU A 38 -17.26 0.04 0.41
C LEU A 38 -18.53 -0.75 0.72
N LYS A 39 -19.46 -0.89 -0.25
CA LYS A 39 -20.67 -1.71 -0.08
C LYS A 39 -20.31 -3.18 0.15
N SER A 40 -19.38 -3.74 -0.63
CA SER A 40 -18.91 -5.12 -0.46
C SER A 40 -18.26 -5.34 0.91
N ILE A 41 -17.40 -4.42 1.34
CA ILE A 41 -16.75 -4.47 2.66
C ILE A 41 -17.79 -4.41 3.79
N ARG A 42 -18.72 -3.45 3.73
CA ARG A 42 -19.81 -3.31 4.73
C ARG A 42 -20.68 -4.56 4.79
N SER A 43 -21.04 -5.12 3.64
CA SER A 43 -21.85 -6.34 3.56
C SER A 43 -21.16 -7.53 4.21
N TRP A 44 -19.83 -7.62 4.14
CA TRP A 44 -19.07 -8.71 4.76
C TRP A 44 -18.84 -8.49 6.26
N HIS A 45 -18.61 -7.25 6.69
CA HIS A 45 -18.50 -6.94 8.13
C HIS A 45 -19.80 -7.31 8.87
N GLY A 46 -20.96 -7.01 8.28
CA GLY A 46 -22.26 -7.21 8.93
C GLY A 46 -22.57 -6.13 9.96
N GLU A 47 -23.48 -6.42 10.89
CA GLU A 47 -23.88 -5.51 11.98
C GLU A 47 -22.89 -5.47 13.15
N GLU A 48 -21.85 -6.31 13.13
CA GLU A 48 -20.85 -6.38 14.20
C GLU A 48 -20.05 -5.07 14.30
N ALA A 49 -19.94 -4.55 15.52
CA ALA A 49 -19.12 -3.39 15.80
C ALA A 49 -17.63 -3.70 15.50
N LYS A 50 -16.96 -2.76 14.84
CA LYS A 50 -15.52 -2.77 14.62
C LYS A 50 -14.77 -3.02 15.93
N ASP A 51 -13.96 -4.09 15.99
CA ASP A 51 -13.14 -4.45 17.17
C ASP A 51 -11.98 -3.46 17.44
N GLY A 52 -11.86 -2.39 16.65
CA GLY A 52 -10.83 -1.37 16.75
C GLY A 52 -9.61 -1.61 15.86
N GLY A 53 -9.53 -2.79 15.22
CA GLY A 53 -8.44 -3.19 14.33
C GLY A 53 -7.10 -3.32 15.04
N LYS A 54 -6.05 -3.52 14.25
CA LYS A 54 -4.66 -3.46 14.73
C LYS A 54 -4.20 -2.01 14.89
N LYS A 55 -3.15 -1.84 15.70
CA LYS A 55 -2.43 -0.56 15.84
C LYS A 55 -0.98 -0.74 15.39
N LEU A 56 -0.44 0.22 14.67
CA LEU A 56 0.97 0.27 14.29
C LEU A 56 1.81 0.42 15.56
N ARG A 57 2.79 -0.47 15.74
CA ARG A 57 3.77 -0.35 16.81
C ARG A 57 4.96 0.46 16.31
N VAL A 58 5.24 1.59 16.95
CA VAL A 58 6.45 2.38 16.64
C VAL A 58 7.47 2.15 17.74
N VAL A 59 8.66 1.72 17.34
CA VAL A 59 9.78 1.42 18.23
C VAL A 59 10.88 2.43 17.99
N TYR A 60 11.43 3.02 19.04
CA TYR A 60 12.63 3.84 18.94
C TYR A 60 13.84 3.07 19.43
N PHE A 61 14.78 2.79 18.53
CA PHE A 61 15.99 2.05 18.83
C PHE A 61 17.19 3.00 18.95
N HIS A 62 17.97 2.88 20.02
CA HIS A 62 19.18 3.67 20.24
C HIS A 62 20.30 2.80 20.84
N PRO A 63 21.59 3.17 20.68
CA PRO A 63 22.70 2.36 21.15
C PRO A 63 22.84 2.43 22.67
N LYS A 64 23.59 1.49 23.25
CA LYS A 64 23.75 1.34 24.69
C LYS A 64 24.34 2.58 25.36
N ASP A 65 25.27 3.26 24.72
CA ASP A 65 26.08 4.34 25.30
C ASP A 65 25.61 5.75 24.90
N ARG A 66 24.43 5.86 24.28
CA ARG A 66 23.81 7.15 23.97
C ARG A 66 22.35 7.16 24.41
N GLU A 67 21.92 8.29 24.96
CA GLU A 67 20.50 8.57 25.16
C GLU A 67 19.76 8.70 23.81
N PRO A 68 18.43 8.52 23.77
CA PRO A 68 17.64 8.87 22.60
C PRO A 68 17.92 10.30 22.12
N ILE A 69 17.78 10.56 20.82
CA ILE A 69 17.99 11.91 20.27
C ILE A 69 17.01 12.86 20.97
N LYS A 70 17.50 14.06 21.33
CA LYS A 70 16.70 15.08 22.00
C LYS A 70 15.38 15.31 21.24
N ASP A 71 14.28 15.42 21.98
CA ASP A 71 12.92 15.66 21.49
C ASP A 71 12.35 14.59 20.53
N HIS A 72 12.96 13.40 20.43
CA HIS A 72 12.53 12.34 19.52
C HIS A 72 11.05 11.94 19.68
N ARG A 73 10.50 11.92 20.90
CA ARG A 73 9.07 11.64 21.14
C ARG A 73 8.16 12.65 20.44
N LYS A 74 8.40 13.94 20.67
CA LYS A 74 7.63 15.03 20.03
C LYS A 74 7.81 15.03 18.52
N ARG A 75 9.05 14.82 18.06
CA ARG A 75 9.37 14.76 16.62
C ARG A 75 8.59 13.65 15.93
N TRP A 76 8.64 12.43 16.46
CA TRP A 76 7.98 11.28 15.85
C TRP A 76 6.46 11.28 16.01
N ASP A 77 5.94 11.84 17.09
CA ASP A 77 4.50 12.12 17.21
C ASP A 77 4.01 13.04 16.07
N GLY A 78 4.72 14.15 15.81
CA GLY A 78 4.41 15.05 14.71
C GLY A 78 4.57 14.42 13.32
N ILE A 79 5.64 13.64 13.12
CA ILE A 79 5.89 12.92 11.86
C ILE A 79 4.78 11.90 11.58
N MET A 80 4.44 11.07 12.56
CA MET A 80 3.40 10.05 12.38
C MET A 80 2.01 10.67 12.21
N SER A 81 1.75 11.81 12.85
CA SER A 81 0.52 12.58 12.64
C SER A 81 0.40 13.09 11.21
N ASP A 82 1.45 13.69 10.64
CA ASP A 82 1.46 14.12 9.24
C ASP A 82 1.27 12.96 8.26
N MET A 83 1.89 11.80 8.53
CA MET A 83 1.70 10.59 7.72
C MET A 83 0.25 10.07 7.80
N GLN A 84 -0.36 10.06 8.99
CA GLN A 84 -1.76 9.68 9.16
C GLN A 84 -2.68 10.62 8.38
N ASP A 85 -2.41 11.92 8.43
CA ASP A 85 -3.15 12.95 7.69
C ASP A 85 -2.99 12.79 6.17
N PHE A 86 -1.79 12.46 5.69
CA PHE A 86 -1.56 12.14 4.29
C PHE A 86 -2.44 10.97 3.82
N TYR A 87 -2.42 9.84 4.53
CA TYR A 87 -3.25 8.70 4.16
C TYR A 87 -4.74 9.03 4.23
N ARG A 88 -5.20 9.74 5.27
CA ARG A 88 -6.60 10.17 5.40
C ARG A 88 -7.03 11.05 4.22
N ALA A 89 -6.22 12.04 3.86
CA ALA A 89 -6.51 12.95 2.75
C ALA A 89 -6.60 12.21 1.41
N GLU A 90 -5.67 11.28 1.17
CA GLU A 90 -5.66 10.49 -0.06
C GLU A 90 -6.82 9.49 -0.12
N MET A 91 -7.15 8.82 0.98
CA MET A 91 -8.32 7.95 1.06
C MET A 91 -9.62 8.73 0.79
N LYS A 92 -9.73 9.95 1.32
CA LYS A 92 -10.86 10.84 1.04
C LYS A 92 -10.92 11.25 -0.44
N ARG A 93 -9.78 11.67 -1.03
CA ARG A 93 -9.67 12.01 -2.47
C ARG A 93 -10.09 10.83 -3.36
N LEU A 94 -9.78 9.61 -2.93
CA LEU A 94 -10.10 8.38 -3.65
C LEU A 94 -11.56 7.93 -3.48
N GLY A 95 -12.36 8.61 -2.66
CA GLY A 95 -13.79 8.31 -2.45
C GLY A 95 -14.06 7.32 -1.31
N TYR A 96 -13.06 6.94 -0.51
CA TYR A 96 -13.23 6.00 0.60
C TYR A 96 -13.64 6.65 1.92
N GLY A 97 -13.66 7.99 1.98
CA GLY A 97 -14.04 8.75 3.15
C GLY A 97 -12.94 8.82 4.21
N LYS A 98 -13.33 8.93 5.48
CA LYS A 98 -12.39 9.03 6.61
C LYS A 98 -11.89 7.63 6.99
N VAL A 99 -10.73 7.27 6.46
CA VAL A 99 -10.01 6.05 6.81
C VAL A 99 -8.68 6.45 7.45
N ASP A 100 -8.48 6.02 8.69
CA ASP A 100 -7.33 6.40 9.50
C ASP A 100 -6.39 5.23 9.71
N LEU A 101 -5.08 5.50 9.61
CA LEU A 101 -4.05 4.58 10.09
C LEU A 101 -4.16 4.46 11.62
N GLY A 102 -4.42 3.26 12.12
CA GLY A 102 -4.45 2.96 13.55
C GLY A 102 -3.06 3.08 14.16
N LEU A 103 -2.86 4.10 14.99
CA LEU A 103 -1.64 4.32 15.75
C LEU A 103 -1.84 3.89 17.21
N GLU A 104 -0.86 3.25 17.82
CA GLU A 104 -0.87 3.05 19.27
C GLU A 104 -0.58 4.39 19.95
N GLN A 105 -1.43 4.78 20.90
CA GLN A 105 -1.29 6.03 21.64
C GLN A 105 -1.24 5.78 23.14
N GLU A 106 -0.55 6.67 23.84
CA GLU A 106 -0.49 6.76 25.30
C GLU A 106 -0.64 8.24 25.68
N ASN A 107 -1.63 8.56 26.52
CA ASN A 107 -1.96 9.93 26.93
C ASN A 107 -2.20 10.90 25.75
N GLY A 108 -2.82 10.41 24.67
CA GLY A 108 -3.17 11.22 23.50
C GLY A 108 -2.01 11.51 22.53
N MET A 109 -0.82 10.96 22.77
CA MET A 109 0.33 11.03 21.86
C MET A 109 0.72 9.65 21.36
N LEU A 110 1.49 9.58 20.27
CA LEU A 110 2.12 8.36 19.77
C LEU A 110 2.86 7.63 20.91
N LYS A 111 2.52 6.35 21.13
CA LYS A 111 3.29 5.51 22.03
C LYS A 111 4.54 5.02 21.33
N LEU A 112 5.68 5.47 21.82
CA LEU A 112 6.98 5.11 21.31
C LEU A 112 7.64 4.05 22.21
N HIS A 113 7.77 2.83 21.71
CA HIS A 113 8.43 1.74 22.41
C HIS A 113 9.94 1.93 22.34
N GLU A 114 10.54 2.61 23.32
CA GLU A 114 11.99 2.79 23.38
C GLU A 114 12.71 1.46 23.67
N VAL A 115 13.77 1.17 22.92
CA VAL A 115 14.61 -0.02 23.06
C VAL A 115 16.07 0.41 23.02
N ARG A 116 16.75 0.22 24.14
CA ARG A 116 18.20 0.41 24.26
C ARG A 116 18.91 -0.83 23.75
N GLY A 117 19.74 -0.67 22.74
CA GLY A 117 20.55 -1.74 22.17
C GLY A 117 21.63 -2.25 23.11
N ALA A 118 22.16 -3.44 22.83
CA ALA A 118 23.26 -4.03 23.57
C ALA A 118 24.65 -3.48 23.16
N GLY A 119 24.79 -3.07 21.91
CA GLY A 119 26.01 -2.51 21.31
C GLY A 119 26.15 -1.00 21.52
N LYS A 120 27.36 -0.50 21.32
CA LYS A 120 27.71 0.93 21.44
C LYS A 120 27.61 1.65 20.10
N ASP A 121 27.67 2.98 20.13
CA ASP A 121 27.76 3.85 18.95
C ASP A 121 29.20 3.97 18.43
N ASP A 122 29.84 2.82 18.23
CA ASP A 122 31.24 2.63 17.82
C ASP A 122 31.38 1.91 16.46
N GLY A 123 30.27 1.82 15.72
CA GLY A 123 30.16 1.02 14.50
C GLY A 123 29.55 -0.37 14.69
N SER A 124 29.21 -0.76 15.92
CA SER A 124 28.50 -2.03 16.20
C SER A 124 27.09 -2.12 15.58
N TYR A 125 26.53 -0.98 15.17
CA TYR A 125 25.34 -0.84 14.36
C TYR A 125 25.65 0.00 13.12
N ALA A 126 25.28 -0.51 11.96
CA ALA A 126 25.41 0.14 10.65
C ALA A 126 24.19 -0.19 9.78
N TYR A 127 24.17 0.31 8.54
CA TYR A 127 23.06 0.12 7.61
C TYR A 127 22.68 -1.37 7.42
N GLY A 128 23.69 -2.26 7.40
CA GLY A 128 23.51 -3.70 7.31
C GLY A 128 23.03 -4.40 8.59
N SER A 129 22.88 -3.69 9.71
CA SER A 129 22.59 -4.28 11.02
C SER A 129 21.10 -4.52 11.31
N GLY A 130 20.21 -4.38 10.31
CA GLY A 130 18.77 -4.54 10.50
C GLY A 130 18.35 -5.87 11.14
N GLY A 131 19.03 -6.98 10.80
CA GLY A 131 18.76 -8.28 11.42
C GLY A 131 19.07 -8.33 12.93
N LYS A 132 20.20 -7.72 13.34
CA LYS A 132 20.60 -7.61 14.75
C LYS A 132 19.60 -6.73 15.53
N ILE A 133 19.28 -5.55 14.99
CA ILE A 133 18.33 -4.61 15.60
C ILE A 133 16.94 -5.25 15.73
N LYS A 134 16.46 -5.93 14.67
CA LYS A 134 15.20 -6.70 14.71
C LYS A 134 15.19 -7.69 15.87
N GLY A 135 16.27 -8.46 16.06
CA GLY A 135 16.37 -9.45 17.15
C GLY A 135 16.25 -8.81 18.54
N GLU A 136 16.95 -7.70 18.77
CA GLU A 136 16.92 -6.97 20.03
C GLU A 136 15.54 -6.34 20.30
N VAL A 137 14.95 -5.69 19.28
CA VAL A 137 13.59 -5.13 19.35
C VAL A 137 12.55 -6.21 19.62
N PHE A 138 12.62 -7.33 18.92
CA PHE A 138 11.65 -8.42 19.07
C PHE A 138 11.73 -9.02 20.48
N LYS A 139 12.94 -9.17 21.03
CA LYS A 139 13.13 -9.59 22.43
C LYS A 139 12.50 -8.59 23.41
N ALA A 140 12.73 -7.30 23.21
CA ALA A 140 12.19 -6.25 24.07
C ALA A 140 10.65 -6.17 24.02
N LEU A 141 10.05 -6.27 22.83
CA LEU A 141 8.59 -6.28 22.67
C LEU A 141 7.95 -7.51 23.33
N LYS A 142 8.54 -8.70 23.17
CA LYS A 142 8.05 -9.92 23.84
C LYS A 142 8.08 -9.80 25.36
N ALA A 143 9.13 -9.20 25.93
CA ALA A 143 9.21 -8.94 27.36
C ALA A 143 8.10 -7.98 27.86
N ARG A 144 7.51 -7.19 26.96
CA ARG A 144 6.36 -6.30 27.22
C ARG A 144 5.01 -6.95 26.85
N GLY A 145 4.98 -8.25 26.59
CA GLY A 145 3.76 -8.98 26.23
C GLY A 145 3.27 -8.75 24.79
N ILE A 146 4.07 -8.11 23.94
CA ILE A 146 3.73 -7.89 22.53
C ILE A 146 4.36 -9.00 21.69
N ASN A 147 3.58 -9.68 20.85
CA ASN A 147 4.08 -10.67 19.90
C ASN A 147 4.47 -10.00 18.58
N PRO A 148 5.76 -9.70 18.32
CA PRO A 148 6.16 -8.91 17.17
C PRO A 148 5.97 -9.63 15.82
N GLN A 149 5.69 -10.94 15.82
CA GLN A 149 5.38 -11.70 14.61
C GLN A 149 3.92 -11.54 14.15
N GLU A 150 3.07 -10.91 14.96
CA GLU A 150 1.68 -10.62 14.62
C GLU A 150 1.38 -9.12 14.51
N GLU A 151 2.43 -8.31 14.40
CA GLU A 151 2.33 -6.85 14.40
C GLU A 151 2.97 -6.25 13.15
N THR A 152 2.47 -5.09 12.74
CA THR A 152 3.21 -4.18 11.85
C THR A 152 4.05 -3.27 12.72
N ILE A 153 5.36 -3.22 12.47
CA ILE A 153 6.33 -2.50 13.30
C ILE A 153 7.13 -1.53 12.43
N LEU A 154 7.16 -0.26 12.86
CA LEU A 154 8.10 0.75 12.37
C LEU A 154 9.23 0.90 13.40
N ILE A 155 10.45 0.54 13.01
CA ILE A 155 11.65 0.76 13.83
C ILE A 155 12.32 2.05 13.40
N VAL A 156 12.22 3.05 14.26
CA VAL A 156 12.93 4.33 14.17
C VAL A 156 14.31 4.17 14.80
N CYS A 157 15.35 4.22 13.98
CA CYS A 157 16.73 4.10 14.44
C CYS A 157 17.31 5.48 14.74
N GLY A 158 17.49 5.81 16.02
CA GLY A 158 18.29 6.93 16.49
C GLY A 158 19.79 6.63 16.38
N LEU A 159 20.26 6.26 15.18
CA LEU A 159 21.65 5.90 14.86
C LEU A 159 22.27 6.93 13.91
N SER A 160 22.30 8.18 14.34
CA SER A 160 22.89 9.30 13.62
C SER A 160 23.71 10.20 14.55
N ARG A 161 24.63 10.96 13.98
CA ARG A 161 25.43 11.98 14.67
C ARG A 161 25.26 13.32 13.98
N THR A 162 25.02 14.36 14.78
CA THR A 162 24.89 15.73 14.29
C THR A 162 25.95 16.61 14.95
N GLU A 163 26.73 17.30 14.14
CA GLU A 163 27.73 18.29 14.55
C GLU A 163 27.45 19.60 13.83
N GLY A 164 26.65 20.46 14.46
CA GLY A 164 26.13 21.67 13.82
C GLY A 164 25.29 21.33 12.59
N ARG A 165 25.78 21.67 11.39
CA ARG A 165 25.12 21.39 10.10
C ARG A 165 25.62 20.12 9.41
N LYS A 166 26.50 19.34 10.05
CA LYS A 166 26.95 18.04 9.54
C LYS A 166 26.12 16.93 10.17
N VAL A 167 25.52 16.08 9.35
CA VAL A 167 24.71 14.93 9.78
C VAL A 167 25.31 13.67 9.20
N THR A 168 25.68 12.71 10.05
CA THR A 168 26.09 11.37 9.63
C THR A 168 25.05 10.34 10.06
N ILE A 169 24.66 9.44 9.15
CA ILE A 169 23.57 8.49 9.35
C ILE A 169 24.09 7.07 9.13
N TYR A 170 23.86 6.19 10.10
CA TYR A 170 24.26 4.79 10.08
C TYR A 170 23.07 3.83 10.15
N SER A 171 21.86 4.36 10.33
CA SER A 171 20.62 3.61 10.45
C SER A 171 20.32 2.75 9.21
N PRO A 172 19.85 1.50 9.38
CA PRO A 172 19.11 0.81 8.34
C PRO A 172 17.91 1.64 7.88
N TYR A 173 17.61 1.60 6.59
CA TYR A 173 16.54 2.40 5.99
C TYR A 173 15.90 1.65 4.82
N TYR A 174 14.93 0.79 5.14
CA TYR A 174 14.22 -0.05 4.17
C TYR A 174 13.04 -0.77 4.82
N GLY A 175 12.03 -1.09 4.02
CA GLY A 175 10.99 -2.05 4.32
C GLY A 175 11.48 -3.48 4.10
N MET A 176 11.21 -4.38 5.04
CA MET A 176 11.41 -5.82 4.85
C MET A 176 10.18 -6.50 4.22
N GLY A 177 9.19 -5.71 3.81
CA GLY A 177 7.89 -6.17 3.35
C GLY A 177 7.01 -6.66 4.50
N GLY A 178 5.85 -7.20 4.13
CA GLY A 178 4.86 -7.69 5.06
C GLY A 178 3.67 -8.33 4.35
N ASN A 179 2.69 -8.71 5.14
CA ASN A 179 1.32 -9.00 4.74
C ASN A 179 0.37 -8.17 5.63
N HIS A 180 -0.93 -8.42 5.54
CA HIS A 180 -1.92 -7.67 6.32
C HIS A 180 -1.88 -7.95 7.84
N ASN A 181 -1.21 -9.03 8.26
CA ASN A 181 -1.06 -9.38 9.68
C ASN A 181 0.27 -9.00 10.28
N TRP A 182 1.30 -8.80 9.47
CA TRP A 182 2.66 -8.56 9.95
C TRP A 182 3.46 -7.75 8.94
N GLY A 183 4.31 -6.86 9.43
CA GLY A 183 5.31 -6.23 8.59
C GLY A 183 6.36 -5.49 9.38
N LEU A 184 7.50 -5.21 8.75
CA LEU A 184 8.62 -4.56 9.41
C LEU A 184 9.28 -3.56 8.47
N CYS A 185 9.53 -2.36 8.97
CA CYS A 185 10.26 -1.32 8.26
C CYS A 185 11.22 -0.59 9.19
N PHE A 186 12.32 -0.13 8.63
CA PHE A 186 13.35 0.65 9.30
C PHE A 186 13.40 2.05 8.72
N THR A 187 13.54 3.03 9.61
CA THR A 187 13.81 4.42 9.28
C THR A 187 14.85 5.00 10.23
N ALA A 188 15.26 6.24 10.00
CA ALA A 188 16.30 6.93 10.75
C ALA A 188 15.72 8.17 11.44
N ASP A 189 16.21 8.45 12.64
CA ASP A 189 15.99 9.73 13.33
C ASP A 189 17.27 10.57 13.32
N MET A 190 17.12 11.88 13.16
CA MET A 190 18.20 12.86 13.10
C MET A 190 17.73 14.17 13.75
N GLU A 191 18.64 14.94 14.36
CA GLU A 191 18.29 16.19 15.06
C GLU A 191 17.55 17.20 14.16
N TRP A 192 17.97 17.31 12.89
CA TRP A 192 17.38 18.20 11.89
C TRP A 192 16.09 17.67 11.24
N LEU A 193 15.66 16.44 11.57
CA LEU A 193 14.45 15.84 11.02
C LEU A 193 13.21 16.46 11.69
N SER A 194 12.30 17.02 10.91
CA SER A 194 11.07 17.65 11.39
C SER A 194 10.05 17.87 10.26
N ILE A 195 8.77 17.98 10.63
CA ILE A 195 7.71 18.37 9.69
C ILE A 195 7.87 19.82 9.23
N GLU A 196 8.30 20.72 10.12
CA GLU A 196 8.55 22.12 9.75
C GLU A 196 9.69 22.25 8.72
N GLY A 197 10.69 21.37 8.78
CA GLY A 197 11.73 21.29 7.76
C GLY A 197 11.24 20.90 6.36
N LEU A 198 9.98 20.45 6.19
CA LEU A 198 9.33 20.25 4.88
C LEU A 198 8.72 21.55 4.32
N ARG A 199 8.64 22.63 5.10
CA ARG A 199 8.05 23.90 4.66
C ARG A 199 9.10 24.80 3.99
N PRO A 200 8.70 25.92 3.36
CA PRO A 200 9.66 26.89 2.86
C PRO A 200 10.61 27.34 3.98
N ASP A 201 11.91 27.38 3.68
CA ASP A 201 12.95 27.76 4.63
C ASP A 201 13.54 29.12 4.26
N PRO A 202 13.13 30.23 4.91
CA PRO A 202 13.66 31.56 4.65
C PRO A 202 15.16 31.67 4.93
N SER A 203 15.69 30.83 5.82
CA SER A 203 17.11 30.84 6.21
C SER A 203 18.02 30.18 5.17
N LYS A 204 17.44 29.47 4.19
CA LYS A 204 18.15 28.71 3.15
C LYS A 204 19.22 27.80 3.75
N THR A 205 18.87 27.08 4.81
CA THR A 205 19.77 26.19 5.53
C THR A 205 20.26 25.07 4.63
N ILE A 206 21.58 24.90 4.58
CA ILE A 206 22.28 23.80 3.91
C ILE A 206 22.92 22.90 4.97
N LEU A 207 22.60 21.62 4.92
CA LEU A 207 23.20 20.55 5.71
C LEU A 207 24.23 19.80 4.88
N GLN A 208 25.29 19.32 5.51
CA GLN A 208 26.22 18.36 4.94
C GLN A 208 25.82 16.98 5.43
N VAL A 209 25.38 16.12 4.54
CA VAL A 209 24.79 14.83 4.88
C VAL A 209 25.68 13.71 4.42
N LYS A 210 25.97 12.77 5.32
CA LYS A 210 26.76 11.58 5.04
C LYS A 210 25.95 10.33 5.39
N GLU A 211 25.61 9.55 4.37
CA GLU A 211 25.08 8.19 4.53
C GLU A 211 26.20 7.18 4.23
N HIS A 212 26.13 6.50 3.08
CA HIS A 212 27.09 5.48 2.63
C HIS A 212 28.27 6.04 1.81
N ARG A 213 28.19 7.31 1.41
CA ARG A 213 29.18 8.01 0.56
C ARG A 213 29.89 9.12 1.36
N GLY A 214 30.60 10.00 0.67
CA GLY A 214 31.10 11.24 1.26
C GLY A 214 29.97 12.19 1.69
N TYR A 215 30.33 13.31 2.29
CA TYR A 215 29.37 14.37 2.61
C TYR A 215 28.83 15.02 1.32
N GLU A 216 27.52 15.19 1.25
CA GLU A 216 26.84 15.90 0.16
C GLU A 216 25.96 17.04 0.71
N PRO A 217 25.86 18.18 -0.01
CA PRO A 217 25.03 19.30 0.42
C PRO A 217 23.54 19.02 0.17
N PHE A 218 22.72 19.16 1.21
CA PHE A 218 21.27 19.06 1.16
C PHE A 218 20.66 20.38 1.65
N THR A 219 19.68 20.93 0.96
CA THR A 219 18.79 21.94 1.57
C THR A 219 18.00 21.29 2.71
N LEU A 220 17.58 22.07 3.71
CA LEU A 220 16.74 21.55 4.80
C LEU A 220 15.47 20.86 4.28
N ALA A 221 14.84 21.45 3.26
CA ALA A 221 13.68 20.87 2.57
C ALA A 221 13.98 19.54 1.89
N ARG A 222 15.11 19.42 1.17
CA ARG A 222 15.53 18.15 0.55
C ARG A 222 15.81 17.09 1.61
N PHE A 223 16.52 17.46 2.68
CA PHE A 223 16.79 16.57 3.81
C PHE A 223 15.49 15.98 4.38
N ASN A 224 14.55 16.83 4.77
CA ASN A 224 13.29 16.37 5.35
C ASN A 224 12.42 15.62 4.33
N THR A 225 12.40 16.03 3.05
CA THR A 225 11.69 15.29 2.00
C THR A 225 12.24 13.87 1.87
N THR A 226 13.57 13.71 1.80
CA THR A 226 14.23 12.40 1.67
C THR A 226 13.89 11.47 2.84
N TYR A 227 13.98 11.95 4.07
CA TYR A 227 13.86 11.09 5.26
C TYR A 227 12.44 11.00 5.84
N VAL A 228 11.61 12.03 5.76
CA VAL A 228 10.19 11.88 6.10
C VAL A 228 9.46 11.15 4.97
N GLY A 229 9.72 11.55 3.71
CA GLY A 229 9.15 10.91 2.52
C GLY A 229 9.60 9.46 2.35
N GLY A 230 10.86 9.15 2.66
CA GLY A 230 11.31 7.77 2.71
C GLY A 230 10.61 6.97 3.83
N ALA A 231 10.41 7.56 5.02
CA ALA A 231 9.84 6.84 6.15
C ALA A 231 8.39 6.39 5.86
N ILE A 232 7.59 7.24 5.21
CA ILE A 232 6.23 6.88 4.79
C ILE A 232 6.22 5.85 3.64
N HIS A 233 7.22 5.88 2.75
CA HIS A 233 7.39 4.86 1.70
C HIS A 233 7.75 3.50 2.31
N GLU A 234 8.73 3.44 3.20
CA GLU A 234 9.12 2.20 3.88
C GLU A 234 7.98 1.66 4.77
N LEU A 235 7.22 2.56 5.42
CA LEU A 235 6.01 2.19 6.13
C LEU A 235 4.96 1.57 5.19
N GLY A 236 4.83 2.10 3.98
CA GLY A 236 4.02 1.50 2.92
C GLY A 236 4.38 0.03 2.67
N HIS A 237 5.67 -0.29 2.56
CA HIS A 237 6.14 -1.67 2.47
C HIS A 237 5.85 -2.49 3.73
N GLY A 238 5.99 -1.90 4.92
CA GLY A 238 5.58 -2.51 6.18
C GLY A 238 4.08 -2.85 6.22
N MET A 239 3.25 -2.11 5.50
CA MET A 239 1.81 -2.37 5.30
C MET A 239 1.54 -3.22 4.05
N SER A 240 2.55 -3.97 3.63
CA SER A 240 2.53 -4.89 2.49
C SER A 240 2.37 -4.24 1.12
N LEU A 241 2.44 -2.92 0.98
CA LEU A 241 2.34 -2.28 -0.34
C LEU A 241 3.59 -2.59 -1.19
N PRO A 242 3.43 -3.04 -2.45
CA PRO A 242 4.56 -3.21 -3.35
C PRO A 242 4.88 -1.86 -4.00
N HIS A 243 5.98 -1.79 -4.76
CA HIS A 243 6.16 -0.65 -5.63
C HIS A 243 5.06 -0.57 -6.69
N ASN A 244 4.80 0.66 -7.14
CA ASN A 244 3.98 0.91 -8.31
C ASN A 244 4.38 2.21 -9.00
N HIS A 245 3.80 2.42 -10.17
CA HIS A 245 3.94 3.61 -10.97
C HIS A 245 2.56 4.20 -11.26
N ALA A 246 2.50 5.53 -11.29
CA ALA A 246 1.32 6.24 -11.76
C ALA A 246 1.03 5.87 -13.22
N THR A 247 -0.23 5.63 -13.56
CA THR A 247 -0.65 5.66 -14.97
C THR A 247 -0.41 7.05 -15.58
N THR A 248 -0.44 7.17 -16.91
CA THR A 248 -0.35 8.45 -17.61
C THR A 248 -1.41 9.45 -17.12
N ALA A 249 -2.60 8.95 -16.78
CA ALA A 249 -3.67 9.77 -16.23
C ALA A 249 -3.38 10.22 -14.79
N GLU A 250 -2.94 9.30 -13.92
CA GLU A 250 -2.62 9.60 -12.52
C GLU A 250 -1.38 10.48 -12.35
N ALA A 251 -0.40 10.42 -13.26
CA ALA A 251 0.81 11.25 -13.21
C ALA A 251 0.50 12.76 -13.19
N LYS A 252 -0.70 13.16 -13.61
CA LYS A 252 -1.21 14.52 -13.48
C LYS A 252 -1.40 14.97 -12.02
N LEU A 253 -1.46 14.04 -11.06
CA LEU A 253 -1.64 14.31 -9.64
C LEU A 253 -0.31 14.54 -8.90
N GLY A 254 0.83 14.18 -9.49
CA GLY A 254 2.13 14.19 -8.84
C GLY A 254 2.82 12.84 -9.00
N THR A 255 3.52 12.39 -7.96
CA THR A 255 4.27 11.12 -8.00
C THR A 255 3.66 10.10 -7.04
N ALA A 256 3.44 8.87 -7.53
CA ALA A 256 2.92 7.80 -6.69
C ALA A 256 3.85 7.55 -5.49
N LEU A 257 3.29 7.49 -4.28
CA LEU A 257 4.04 7.32 -3.03
C LEU A 257 4.95 6.10 -3.09
N MET A 258 4.40 4.96 -3.53
CA MET A 258 5.12 3.69 -3.67
C MET A 258 5.91 3.57 -4.98
N GLY A 259 6.00 4.64 -5.76
CA GLY A 259 6.97 4.78 -6.85
C GLY A 259 8.18 5.58 -6.35
N ALA A 260 8.47 6.70 -7.02
CA ALA A 260 9.49 7.67 -6.56
C ALA A 260 8.93 8.74 -5.60
N GLY A 261 7.79 8.47 -4.98
CA GLY A 261 7.06 9.45 -4.18
C GLY A 261 7.82 9.89 -2.93
N ASN A 262 8.67 9.03 -2.35
CA ASN A 262 9.56 9.39 -1.26
C ASN A 262 10.37 10.68 -1.54
N TYR A 263 10.78 10.94 -2.78
CA TYR A 263 11.53 12.15 -3.16
C TYR A 263 10.66 13.36 -3.50
N THR A 264 9.34 13.25 -3.35
CA THR A 264 8.37 14.29 -3.67
C THR A 264 7.41 14.62 -2.53
N TYR A 265 7.51 13.89 -1.42
CA TYR A 265 6.63 14.05 -0.27
C TYR A 265 6.59 15.51 0.21
N ARG A 266 5.38 16.07 0.30
CA ARG A 266 5.10 17.46 0.70
C ARG A 266 5.77 18.55 -0.14
N LYS A 267 6.23 18.27 -1.36
CA LYS A 267 6.77 19.32 -2.27
C LYS A 267 5.74 20.38 -2.62
N GLU A 268 4.45 20.05 -2.57
CA GLU A 268 3.35 21.00 -2.79
C GLU A 268 3.32 22.12 -1.75
N TRP A 269 3.81 21.90 -0.52
CA TRP A 269 3.90 22.95 0.50
C TRP A 269 4.91 24.04 0.18
N ARG A 270 5.80 23.80 -0.79
CA ARG A 270 6.85 24.73 -1.21
C ARG A 270 6.70 25.17 -2.66
N GLY A 271 5.65 24.74 -3.36
CA GLY A 271 5.49 25.00 -4.79
C GLY A 271 6.53 24.31 -5.69
N GLU A 272 7.21 23.27 -5.19
CA GLU A 272 8.29 22.54 -5.91
C GLU A 272 7.75 21.34 -6.71
N GLY A 273 6.48 21.37 -7.09
CA GLY A 273 5.76 20.28 -7.74
C GLY A 273 4.45 19.95 -7.04
N LYS A 274 3.75 18.92 -7.52
CA LYS A 274 2.42 18.52 -6.99
C LYS A 274 2.45 17.64 -5.76
N GLY A 275 3.65 17.23 -5.32
CA GLY A 275 3.80 16.33 -4.19
C GLY A 275 3.65 14.85 -4.55
N SER A 276 3.45 14.05 -3.50
CA SER A 276 3.15 12.63 -3.61
C SER A 276 1.67 12.34 -3.50
N PHE A 277 1.22 11.23 -4.07
CA PHE A 277 -0.16 10.78 -3.95
C PHE A 277 -0.22 9.25 -3.77
N LEU A 278 -1.33 8.74 -3.25
CA LEU A 278 -1.61 7.31 -3.13
C LEU A 278 -2.39 6.84 -4.38
N THR A 279 -1.90 5.79 -5.05
CA THR A 279 -2.63 5.18 -6.17
C THR A 279 -3.90 4.47 -5.66
N HIS A 280 -4.88 4.29 -6.55
CA HIS A 280 -6.12 3.60 -6.20
C HIS A 280 -5.87 2.14 -5.76
N SER A 281 -4.89 1.47 -6.39
CA SER A 281 -4.46 0.12 -6.03
C SER A 281 -3.89 0.03 -4.61
N SER A 282 -3.01 0.97 -4.21
CA SER A 282 -2.47 1.01 -2.85
C SER A 282 -3.57 1.29 -1.84
N ALA A 283 -4.49 2.21 -2.13
CA ALA A 283 -5.62 2.52 -1.26
C ALA A 283 -6.55 1.32 -1.04
N LEU A 284 -6.86 0.55 -2.08
CA LEU A 284 -7.64 -0.69 -1.96
C LEU A 284 -7.00 -1.67 -0.98
N ARG A 285 -5.68 -1.82 -1.04
CA ARG A 285 -4.94 -2.70 -0.12
C ARG A 285 -4.96 -2.19 1.31
N LEU A 286 -4.78 -0.88 1.51
CA LEU A 286 -4.85 -0.28 2.84
C LEU A 286 -6.26 -0.36 3.41
N LEU A 287 -7.30 -0.13 2.61
CA LEU A 287 -8.70 -0.09 3.06
C LEU A 287 -9.14 -1.35 3.82
N VAL A 288 -8.67 -2.52 3.39
CA VAL A 288 -8.94 -3.82 4.03
C VAL A 288 -7.86 -4.26 5.03
N HIS A 289 -6.73 -3.53 5.10
CA HIS A 289 -5.67 -3.85 6.05
C HIS A 289 -6.18 -3.62 7.48
N PRO A 290 -5.94 -4.53 8.44
CA PRO A 290 -6.38 -4.39 9.84
C PRO A 290 -5.95 -3.10 10.55
N LEU A 291 -4.96 -2.38 10.01
CA LEU A 291 -4.52 -1.07 10.52
C LEU A 291 -5.47 0.07 10.13
N PHE A 292 -6.33 -0.12 9.13
CA PHE A 292 -7.22 0.91 8.58
C PHE A 292 -8.69 0.48 8.59
N SER A 293 -8.95 -0.82 8.40
CA SER A 293 -10.31 -1.36 8.34
C SER A 293 -11.06 -1.17 9.66
N GLY A 294 -10.32 -1.11 10.77
CA GLY A 294 -10.85 -1.07 12.13
C GLY A 294 -11.41 -2.41 12.58
N THR A 295 -11.05 -3.51 11.92
CA THR A 295 -11.40 -4.85 12.36
C THR A 295 -10.26 -5.85 12.14
N THR A 296 -10.22 -6.89 12.96
CA THR A 296 -9.37 -8.08 12.77
C THR A 296 -10.16 -9.32 12.35
N LYS A 297 -11.45 -9.17 12.01
CA LYS A 297 -12.34 -10.26 11.59
C LYS A 297 -11.63 -11.17 10.59
N GLN A 298 -11.48 -12.44 10.97
CA GLN A 298 -10.89 -13.50 10.13
C GLN A 298 -9.53 -13.14 9.50
N CYS A 299 -8.76 -12.21 10.05
CA CYS A 299 -7.51 -11.77 9.42
C CYS A 299 -6.47 -12.91 9.33
N LYS A 300 -6.54 -13.91 10.20
CA LYS A 300 -5.69 -15.11 10.17
C LYS A 300 -6.18 -16.20 9.21
N ASP A 301 -7.39 -16.08 8.67
CA ASP A 301 -7.98 -17.08 7.77
C ASP A 301 -7.51 -16.89 6.32
N ALA A 302 -7.21 -17.99 5.63
CA ALA A 302 -6.87 -17.97 4.22
C ALA A 302 -8.14 -17.83 3.35
N PRO A 303 -8.17 -16.96 2.33
CA PRO A 303 -9.36 -16.72 1.51
C PRO A 303 -9.77 -17.90 0.62
N LYS A 304 -8.85 -18.85 0.34
CA LYS A 304 -9.08 -20.02 -0.54
C LYS A 304 -9.68 -19.63 -1.90
N ALA A 305 -9.07 -18.64 -2.56
CA ALA A 305 -9.54 -18.11 -3.83
C ALA A 305 -9.37 -19.10 -5.00
N LYS A 306 -10.42 -19.29 -5.79
CA LYS A 306 -10.46 -20.08 -7.04
C LYS A 306 -11.00 -19.23 -8.19
N TYR A 307 -10.41 -19.37 -9.36
CA TYR A 307 -10.83 -18.65 -10.57
C TYR A 307 -11.69 -19.56 -11.45
N GLY A 308 -12.82 -19.06 -11.93
CA GLY A 308 -13.76 -19.86 -12.73
C GLY A 308 -13.56 -19.64 -14.24
N THR A 309 -13.69 -18.40 -14.68
CA THR A 309 -13.28 -17.96 -16.02
C THR A 309 -12.11 -17.01 -15.91
N LEU A 310 -11.21 -17.02 -16.90
CA LEU A 310 -10.12 -16.08 -17.00
C LEU A 310 -9.70 -15.96 -18.48
N ALA A 311 -9.74 -14.76 -19.03
CA ALA A 311 -9.46 -14.52 -20.43
C ALA A 311 -8.76 -13.17 -20.64
N LEU A 312 -7.90 -13.13 -21.67
CA LEU A 312 -7.21 -11.95 -22.15
C LEU A 312 -7.65 -11.64 -23.57
N SER A 313 -7.93 -10.37 -23.85
CA SER A 313 -8.06 -9.83 -25.20
C SER A 313 -7.29 -8.52 -25.33
N HIS A 314 -7.06 -8.08 -26.55
CA HIS A 314 -6.45 -6.77 -26.82
C HIS A 314 -7.28 -6.05 -27.89
N ASP A 315 -7.81 -4.90 -27.53
CA ASP A 315 -8.55 -3.99 -28.40
C ASP A 315 -8.37 -2.55 -27.90
N GLU A 316 -8.52 -1.59 -28.80
CA GLU A 316 -8.39 -0.15 -28.49
C GLU A 316 -7.09 0.24 -27.75
N GLY A 317 -5.99 -0.46 -28.03
CA GLY A 317 -4.70 -0.23 -27.39
C GLY A 317 -4.65 -0.61 -25.91
N ARG A 318 -5.59 -1.43 -25.43
CA ARG A 318 -5.69 -1.91 -24.06
C ARG A 318 -5.78 -3.43 -24.01
N ILE A 319 -5.17 -4.01 -22.97
CA ILE A 319 -5.36 -5.42 -22.65
C ILE A 319 -6.55 -5.55 -21.72
N HIS A 320 -7.55 -6.32 -22.12
CA HIS A 320 -8.71 -6.61 -21.29
C HIS A 320 -8.54 -7.96 -20.63
N LEU A 321 -8.51 -7.96 -19.30
CA LEU A 321 -8.46 -9.15 -18.46
C LEU A 321 -9.81 -9.31 -17.77
N ARG A 322 -10.53 -10.37 -18.10
CA ARG A 322 -11.87 -10.66 -17.57
C ARG A 322 -11.89 -12.04 -16.94
N GLY A 323 -12.69 -12.20 -15.90
CA GLY A 323 -12.83 -13.49 -15.25
C GLY A 323 -13.83 -13.50 -14.11
N THR A 324 -13.93 -14.65 -13.44
CA THR A 324 -14.71 -14.84 -12.22
C THR A 324 -13.84 -15.38 -11.11
N ILE A 325 -14.19 -15.03 -9.87
CA ILE A 325 -13.49 -15.50 -8.67
C ILE A 325 -14.49 -15.99 -7.63
N SER A 326 -14.14 -17.05 -6.91
CA SER A 326 -14.86 -17.53 -5.74
C SER A 326 -13.88 -17.70 -4.59
N SER A 327 -14.33 -17.50 -3.36
CA SER A 327 -13.47 -17.48 -2.18
C SER A 327 -14.30 -17.61 -0.91
N SER A 328 -13.73 -18.24 0.12
CA SER A 328 -14.33 -18.33 1.45
C SER A 328 -14.35 -16.99 2.19
N ILE A 329 -13.37 -16.11 1.93
CA ILE A 329 -13.42 -14.70 2.33
C ILE A 329 -13.61 -13.88 1.06
N PRO A 330 -14.69 -13.11 0.90
CA PRO A 330 -14.99 -12.39 -0.34
C PRO A 330 -13.84 -11.49 -0.81
N ALA A 331 -13.53 -11.57 -2.10
CA ALA A 331 -12.74 -10.55 -2.78
C ALA A 331 -13.60 -9.29 -2.96
N VAL A 332 -13.05 -8.13 -2.60
CA VAL A 332 -13.74 -6.83 -2.71
C VAL A 332 -13.28 -6.04 -3.93
N ALA A 333 -12.07 -6.34 -4.43
CA ALA A 333 -11.52 -5.77 -5.65
C ALA A 333 -10.46 -6.69 -6.25
N MET A 334 -10.19 -6.48 -7.54
CA MET A 334 -9.07 -7.04 -8.28
C MET A 334 -8.10 -5.93 -8.66
N ILE A 335 -6.81 -6.24 -8.67
CA ILE A 335 -5.73 -5.34 -9.07
C ILE A 335 -4.84 -6.08 -10.07
N ALA A 336 -4.53 -5.45 -11.19
CA ALA A 336 -3.46 -5.86 -12.09
C ALA A 336 -2.30 -4.89 -11.93
N TYR A 337 -1.16 -5.37 -11.42
CA TYR A 337 0.11 -4.67 -11.58
C TYR A 337 0.72 -5.11 -12.90
N ASN A 338 0.92 -4.17 -13.83
CA ASN A 338 1.50 -4.43 -15.13
C ASN A 338 2.99 -4.10 -15.11
N ASP A 339 3.80 -5.08 -14.73
CA ASP A 339 5.25 -4.95 -14.58
C ASP A 339 5.93 -5.13 -15.94
N ARG A 340 6.89 -4.27 -16.26
CA ARG A 340 7.77 -4.45 -17.42
C ARG A 340 9.09 -5.08 -16.98
N GLU A 341 9.64 -5.95 -17.82
CA GLU A 341 11.01 -6.39 -17.64
C GLU A 341 11.97 -5.26 -18.05
N ASN A 342 12.77 -4.74 -17.11
CA ASN A 342 13.76 -3.71 -17.43
C ASN A 342 14.91 -4.27 -18.26
N LYS A 343 15.52 -3.45 -19.14
CA LYS A 343 16.70 -3.88 -19.93
C LYS A 343 17.83 -4.34 -19.00
N GLY A 344 18.34 -5.56 -19.22
CA GLY A 344 19.39 -6.18 -18.40
C GLY A 344 18.89 -6.90 -17.14
N GLN A 345 17.57 -6.92 -16.90
CA GLN A 345 16.96 -7.70 -15.84
C GLN A 345 16.86 -9.17 -16.22
N ARG A 346 17.15 -10.07 -15.28
CA ARG A 346 16.80 -11.50 -15.37
C ARG A 346 15.58 -11.74 -14.45
N GLY A 347 14.36 -11.64 -14.99
CA GLY A 347 13.12 -11.95 -14.27
C GLY A 347 12.62 -10.86 -13.30
N TYR A 348 11.37 -10.98 -12.82
CA TYR A 348 10.67 -9.98 -12.00
C TYR A 348 11.08 -10.02 -10.52
N MET A 349 11.40 -8.86 -9.91
CA MET A 349 11.88 -8.74 -8.52
C MET A 349 11.29 -7.51 -7.81
N VAL A 350 11.17 -7.57 -6.47
CA VAL A 350 10.50 -6.58 -5.58
C VAL A 350 11.15 -5.18 -5.56
N ASN A 351 12.34 -5.01 -6.13
CA ASN A 351 13.03 -3.72 -6.29
C ASN A 351 13.25 -3.34 -7.76
N LYS A 352 12.49 -3.95 -8.66
CA LYS A 352 12.56 -3.72 -10.11
C LYS A 352 11.17 -3.52 -10.72
N ASP A 353 10.16 -3.29 -9.89
CA ASP A 353 8.75 -3.09 -10.26
C ASP A 353 8.28 -1.64 -9.98
N TYR A 354 9.22 -0.69 -9.88
CA TYR A 354 8.93 0.75 -9.74
C TYR A 354 8.20 1.35 -10.95
N ASP A 355 8.17 0.64 -12.08
CA ASP A 355 7.50 1.05 -13.31
C ASP A 355 6.16 0.32 -13.55
N ALA A 356 5.69 -0.43 -12.54
CA ALA A 356 4.46 -1.18 -12.61
C ALA A 356 3.21 -0.28 -12.55
N THR A 357 2.58 -0.02 -13.69
CA THR A 357 1.28 0.67 -13.70
C THR A 357 0.20 -0.23 -13.13
N THR A 358 -0.77 0.34 -12.40
CA THR A 358 -1.79 -0.45 -11.71
C THR A 358 -3.17 -0.16 -12.22
N TRP A 359 -3.95 -1.22 -12.40
CA TRP A 359 -5.31 -1.17 -12.94
C TRP A 359 -6.23 -1.98 -12.05
N THR A 360 -7.42 -1.47 -11.77
CA THR A 360 -8.32 -2.04 -10.76
C THR A 360 -9.64 -2.47 -11.37
N SER A 361 -10.34 -3.37 -10.68
CA SER A 361 -11.72 -3.70 -10.99
C SER A 361 -12.47 -4.05 -9.72
N VAL A 362 -13.74 -3.68 -9.69
CA VAL A 362 -14.68 -4.19 -8.69
C VAL A 362 -15.15 -5.60 -9.07
N LEU A 363 -15.89 -6.25 -8.15
CA LEU A 363 -16.53 -7.53 -8.43
C LEU A 363 -18.04 -7.32 -8.60
N SER A 364 -18.60 -7.81 -9.70
CA SER A 364 -20.05 -7.83 -9.89
C SER A 364 -20.74 -8.72 -8.85
N PRO A 365 -22.07 -8.67 -8.66
CA PRO A 365 -22.79 -9.61 -7.80
C PRO A 365 -22.64 -11.09 -8.18
N LYS A 366 -22.15 -11.40 -9.39
CA LYS A 366 -21.81 -12.76 -9.85
C LYS A 366 -20.32 -13.07 -9.69
N ASN A 367 -19.59 -12.24 -8.94
CA ASN A 367 -18.14 -12.27 -8.74
C ASN A 367 -17.32 -12.23 -10.05
N GLU A 368 -17.82 -11.51 -11.06
CA GLU A 368 -17.07 -11.20 -12.27
C GLU A 368 -16.20 -9.97 -12.05
N PHE A 369 -15.01 -9.94 -12.64
CA PHE A 369 -14.16 -8.74 -12.74
C PHE A 369 -13.82 -8.43 -14.19
N ARG A 370 -13.56 -7.14 -14.46
CA ARG A 370 -13.11 -6.61 -15.75
C ARG A 370 -12.03 -5.56 -15.54
N ILE A 371 -10.81 -5.88 -15.91
CA ILE A 371 -9.67 -4.95 -15.85
C ILE A 371 -9.30 -4.57 -17.29
N ALA A 372 -9.15 -3.28 -17.55
CA ALA A 372 -8.59 -2.76 -18.80
C ALA A 372 -7.22 -2.14 -18.52
N ILE A 373 -6.16 -2.76 -19.03
CA ILE A 373 -4.76 -2.36 -18.81
C ILE A 373 -4.34 -1.51 -20.01
N GLY A 374 -4.07 -0.22 -19.76
CA GLY A 374 -3.49 0.71 -20.73
C GLY A 374 -2.00 0.96 -20.50
N ASP A 375 -1.52 2.10 -21.00
CA ASP A 375 -0.11 2.53 -20.92
C ASP A 375 0.89 1.45 -21.39
N LEU A 376 0.48 0.69 -22.41
CA LEU A 376 1.22 -0.44 -22.94
C LEU A 376 2.51 0.01 -23.62
N ARG A 377 3.56 -0.80 -23.50
CA ARG A 377 4.89 -0.53 -24.08
C ARG A 377 5.45 -1.80 -24.70
N ASP A 378 6.36 -1.65 -25.66
CA ASP A 378 7.09 -2.79 -26.23
C ASP A 378 8.02 -3.44 -25.19
N GLY A 379 8.16 -4.77 -25.27
CA GLY A 379 9.01 -5.59 -24.40
C GLY A 379 8.28 -6.76 -23.75
N ASN A 380 8.93 -7.38 -22.75
CA ASN A 380 8.32 -8.43 -21.94
C ASN A 380 7.63 -7.83 -20.71
N HIS A 381 6.50 -8.42 -20.34
CA HIS A 381 5.67 -7.96 -19.25
C HIS A 381 5.12 -9.11 -18.39
N GLN A 382 4.83 -8.78 -17.13
CA GLN A 382 4.10 -9.64 -16.19
C GLN A 382 2.92 -8.86 -15.65
N ILE A 383 1.73 -9.45 -15.75
CA ILE A 383 0.55 -9.03 -15.01
C ILE A 383 0.55 -9.82 -13.70
N ARG A 384 0.78 -9.14 -12.57
CA ARG A 384 0.42 -9.69 -11.24
C ARG A 384 -1.05 -9.41 -10.99
N LEU A 385 -1.89 -10.41 -11.27
CA LEU A 385 -3.32 -10.36 -10.96
C LEU A 385 -3.53 -10.69 -9.48
N LEU A 386 -3.86 -9.67 -8.71
CA LEU A 386 -4.03 -9.73 -7.27
C LEU A 386 -5.51 -9.56 -6.92
N SER A 387 -6.05 -10.50 -6.15
CA SER A 387 -7.35 -10.38 -5.49
C SER A 387 -7.17 -9.79 -4.11
N VAL A 388 -7.96 -8.78 -3.76
CA VAL A 388 -7.98 -8.11 -2.46
C VAL A 388 -9.19 -8.61 -1.67
N HIS A 389 -8.96 -9.23 -0.52
CA HIS A 389 -10.03 -9.82 0.29
C HIS A 389 -10.42 -8.95 1.47
N ALA A 390 -11.67 -9.06 1.90
CA ALA A 390 -12.25 -8.20 2.95
C ALA A 390 -11.52 -8.28 4.31
N ASN A 391 -10.82 -9.39 4.59
CA ASN A 391 -10.01 -9.58 5.81
C ASN A 391 -8.57 -9.04 5.70
N GLY A 392 -8.23 -8.36 4.60
CA GLY A 392 -6.90 -7.83 4.32
C GLY A 392 -6.00 -8.76 3.51
N ALA A 393 -6.34 -10.05 3.39
CA ALA A 393 -5.53 -11.00 2.65
C ALA A 393 -5.51 -10.70 1.15
N THR A 394 -4.45 -11.16 0.48
CA THR A 394 -4.31 -11.05 -0.96
C THR A 394 -3.91 -12.38 -1.58
N VAL A 395 -4.46 -12.73 -2.74
CA VAL A 395 -4.00 -13.87 -3.54
C VAL A 395 -3.55 -13.39 -4.91
N THR A 396 -2.32 -13.73 -5.29
CA THR A 396 -1.68 -13.29 -6.52
C THR A 396 -1.49 -14.43 -7.50
N LYS A 397 -1.92 -14.22 -8.75
CA LYS A 397 -1.56 -15.02 -9.92
C LYS A 397 -0.69 -14.18 -10.85
N ARG A 398 0.10 -14.84 -11.71
CA ARG A 398 1.02 -14.17 -12.62
C ARG A 398 0.76 -14.63 -14.05
N LEU A 399 0.61 -13.66 -14.95
CA LEU A 399 0.42 -13.89 -16.37
C LEU A 399 1.51 -13.15 -17.14
N HIS A 400 2.21 -13.83 -18.05
CA HIS A 400 3.30 -13.26 -18.81
C HIS A 400 2.93 -13.07 -20.27
N TYR A 401 3.25 -11.91 -20.80
CA TYR A 401 3.02 -11.56 -22.18
C TYR A 401 4.17 -10.70 -22.71
N SER A 402 4.24 -10.51 -24.01
CA SER A 402 5.17 -9.57 -24.63
C SER A 402 4.43 -8.66 -25.61
N ILE A 403 5.01 -7.51 -25.93
CA ILE A 403 4.52 -6.61 -26.98
C ILE A 403 5.65 -6.34 -27.96
N LYS A 404 5.33 -6.49 -29.25
CA LYS A 404 6.22 -6.09 -30.35
C LYS A 404 5.43 -5.26 -31.36
N GLY A 405 5.87 -4.03 -31.61
CA GLY A 405 5.18 -3.13 -32.54
C GLY A 405 3.72 -2.86 -32.13
N GLY A 406 3.47 -2.70 -30.82
CA GLY A 406 2.14 -2.47 -30.28
C GLY A 406 1.18 -3.66 -30.31
N LYS A 407 1.63 -4.85 -30.73
CA LYS A 407 0.81 -6.08 -30.73
C LYS A 407 1.23 -7.01 -29.58
N PRO A 408 0.32 -7.33 -28.64
CA PRO A 408 0.59 -8.29 -27.59
C PRO A 408 0.63 -9.74 -28.09
N ASP A 409 1.54 -10.54 -27.54
CA ASP A 409 1.55 -12.00 -27.62
C ASP A 409 1.19 -12.60 -26.24
N PHE A 410 0.05 -13.29 -26.20
CA PHE A 410 -0.48 -13.93 -24.99
C PHE A 410 -0.21 -15.44 -24.91
N THR A 411 0.59 -16.03 -25.81
CA THR A 411 0.79 -17.48 -25.89
C THR A 411 1.20 -18.08 -24.54
N ARG A 412 2.10 -17.40 -23.81
CA ARG A 412 2.52 -17.83 -22.46
C ARG A 412 1.41 -17.62 -21.43
N ALA A 413 0.80 -16.43 -21.39
CA ALA A 413 -0.29 -16.12 -20.48
C ALA A 413 -1.46 -17.12 -20.63
N GLN A 414 -1.80 -17.55 -21.84
CA GLN A 414 -2.87 -18.54 -22.07
C GLN A 414 -2.59 -19.90 -21.41
N LYS A 415 -1.33 -20.37 -21.44
CA LYS A 415 -0.91 -21.58 -20.73
C LYS A 415 -1.00 -21.40 -19.21
N GLU A 416 -0.57 -20.25 -18.71
CA GLU A 416 -0.64 -19.90 -17.28
C GLU A 416 -2.10 -19.79 -16.81
N ILE A 417 -2.99 -19.23 -17.64
CA ILE A 417 -4.44 -19.21 -17.41
C ILE A 417 -4.99 -20.62 -17.29
N ALA A 418 -4.66 -21.52 -18.22
CA ALA A 418 -5.13 -22.91 -18.17
C ALA A 418 -4.71 -23.60 -16.86
N GLY A 419 -3.47 -23.38 -16.41
CA GLY A 419 -2.98 -23.89 -15.13
C GLY A 419 -3.69 -23.27 -13.91
N ILE A 420 -4.06 -21.98 -13.98
CA ILE A 420 -4.82 -21.30 -12.92
C ILE A 420 -6.24 -21.85 -12.80
N LEU A 421 -6.88 -22.18 -13.93
CA LEU A 421 -8.25 -22.70 -13.96
C LEU A 421 -8.34 -24.18 -13.59
N ALA A 422 -7.23 -24.92 -13.70
CA ALA A 422 -7.17 -26.34 -13.37
C ALA A 422 -6.99 -26.64 -11.87
N GLY A 423 -6.61 -25.65 -11.05
CA GLY A 423 -6.38 -25.81 -9.61
C GLY A 423 -7.32 -24.97 -8.76
#